data_AF-I3S337-F1
#
_entry.id   AF-I3S337-F1
#
_cell.length_a   1.000
_cell.length_b   1.000
_cell.length_c   1.000
_cell.angle_alpha   90.00
_cell.angle_beta   90.00
_cell.angle_gamma   90.00
#
_symmetry.space_group_name_H-M   'P 1'
#
loop_
_entity.id
_entity.type
_entity.pdbx_description
1 polymer ?
#
loop_
_entity_poly.entity_id
_entity_poly.type
_entity_poly.pdbx_seq_one_letter_code
_entity_poly.pdbx_strand_id
1 'polypeptide(L)'
;MENGGNTQNEPARFWTQANALLRKNLTYQKRNVKTTVRLILFPFAVCLLLVLIQKLLDNQLDKAKYTCGCTCENSQGEGQCVEEVCGIEYSDLDQVSTCSVPTPPEWAPLMQFPAPKYRAVRTEFLPNSDFPNSSCRTGGSCPVTMFFTGNNQSLGQSENLLLI
;
A
#
# COMPACT_ATOMS: atom_id res chain seq x y z
N MET A 1 20.95 -66.13 -53.39
CA MET A 1 21.82 -65.53 -52.37
C MET A 1 21.14 -64.25 -51.91
N GLU A 2 20.51 -64.33 -50.74
CA GLU A 2 20.04 -63.17 -49.99
C GLU A 2 21.20 -62.21 -49.71
N ASN A 3 20.90 -60.92 -49.73
CA ASN A 3 21.44 -60.01 -48.73
C ASN A 3 20.40 -58.92 -48.47
N GLY A 4 19.45 -59.25 -47.58
CA GLY A 4 18.53 -58.30 -47.00
C GLY A 4 19.30 -57.29 -46.15
N GLY A 5 19.48 -56.09 -46.70
CA GLY A 5 20.05 -54.94 -46.01
C GLY A 5 19.12 -54.45 -44.91
N ASN A 6 19.46 -54.81 -43.68
CA ASN A 6 18.81 -54.41 -42.45
C ASN A 6 19.19 -52.96 -42.10
N THR A 7 18.26 -52.02 -42.26
CA THR A 7 18.37 -50.69 -41.62
C THR A 7 16.98 -50.08 -41.42
N GLN A 8 16.24 -50.62 -40.45
CA GLN A 8 14.95 -50.04 -40.00
C GLN A 8 15.05 -49.26 -38.69
N ASN A 9 16.25 -48.77 -38.31
CA ASN A 9 16.42 -47.98 -37.09
C ASN A 9 17.40 -46.81 -37.29
N GLU A 10 17.23 -46.02 -38.36
CA GLU A 10 17.93 -44.73 -38.45
C GLU A 10 17.17 -43.71 -37.57
N PRO A 11 17.81 -43.09 -36.56
CA PRO A 11 17.13 -42.11 -35.72
C PRO A 11 16.63 -40.96 -36.59
N ALA A 12 15.35 -40.62 -36.44
CA ALA A 12 14.74 -39.53 -37.19
C ALA A 12 15.59 -38.25 -37.04
N ARG A 13 15.93 -37.61 -38.18
CA ARG A 13 16.73 -36.37 -38.19
C ARG A 13 16.16 -35.34 -37.21
N PHE A 14 17.03 -34.56 -36.58
CA PHE A 14 16.68 -33.57 -35.55
C PHE A 14 15.46 -32.70 -35.91
N TRP A 15 15.37 -32.25 -37.16
CA TRP A 15 14.23 -31.47 -37.67
C TRP A 15 12.90 -32.22 -37.68
N THR A 16 12.92 -33.51 -38.01
CA THR A 16 11.73 -34.37 -38.00
C THR A 16 11.24 -34.58 -36.57
N GLN A 17 12.17 -34.79 -35.63
CA GLN A 17 11.85 -34.91 -34.21
C GLN A 17 11.34 -33.59 -33.62
N ALA A 18 12.00 -32.46 -33.92
CA ALA A 18 11.60 -31.13 -33.46
C ALA A 18 10.22 -30.73 -34.01
N ASN A 19 9.92 -31.01 -35.29
CA ASN A 19 8.62 -30.74 -35.89
C ASN A 19 7.51 -31.63 -35.27
N ALA A 20 7.81 -32.90 -34.97
CA ALA A 20 6.88 -33.79 -34.28
C ALA A 20 6.58 -33.31 -32.84
N LEU A 21 7.62 -32.89 -32.10
CA LEU A 21 7.48 -32.34 -30.75
C LEU A 21 6.72 -31.00 -30.76
N LEU A 22 6.99 -30.12 -31.72
CA LEU A 22 6.28 -28.84 -31.86
C LEU A 22 4.78 -29.07 -32.14
N ARG A 23 4.43 -29.96 -33.07
CA ARG A 23 3.02 -30.32 -33.34
C ARG A 23 2.33 -30.92 -32.13
N LYS A 24 3.03 -31.75 -31.35
CA LYS A 24 2.51 -32.34 -30.11
C LYS A 24 2.24 -31.26 -29.05
N ASN A 25 3.17 -30.33 -28.85
CA ASN A 25 3.01 -29.21 -27.92
C ASN A 25 1.92 -28.22 -28.36
N LEU A 26 1.85 -27.87 -29.66
CA LEU A 26 0.81 -26.99 -30.20
C LEU A 26 -0.59 -27.60 -30.09
N THR A 27 -0.73 -28.91 -30.32
CA THR A 27 -2.03 -29.60 -30.18
C THR A 27 -2.48 -29.62 -28.72
N TYR A 28 -1.55 -29.74 -27.76
CA TYR A 28 -1.85 -29.65 -26.33
C TYR A 28 -2.28 -28.24 -25.93
N GLN A 29 -1.56 -27.20 -26.40
CA GLN A 29 -1.96 -25.81 -26.18
C GLN A 29 -3.32 -25.50 -26.82
N LYS A 30 -3.60 -26.01 -28.03
CA LYS A 30 -4.89 -25.86 -28.73
C LYS A 30 -6.06 -26.48 -27.97
N ARG A 31 -5.85 -27.62 -27.28
CA ARG A 31 -6.90 -28.26 -26.45
C ARG A 31 -7.14 -27.52 -25.11
N ASN A 32 -6.14 -26.80 -24.61
CA ASN A 32 -6.23 -25.97 -23.39
C ASN A 32 -6.27 -24.44 -23.68
N VAL A 33 -6.63 -24.05 -24.92
CA VAL A 33 -6.75 -22.65 -25.34
C VAL A 33 -7.77 -21.89 -24.50
N LYS A 34 -8.85 -22.55 -24.07
CA LYS A 34 -9.90 -21.94 -23.25
C LYS A 34 -9.36 -21.41 -21.91
N THR A 35 -8.44 -22.15 -21.29
CA THR A 35 -7.80 -21.77 -20.03
C THR A 35 -6.78 -20.65 -20.23
N THR A 36 -6.01 -20.74 -21.32
CA THR A 36 -4.99 -19.71 -21.67
C THR A 36 -5.64 -18.37 -22.04
N VAL A 37 -6.72 -18.40 -22.82
CA VAL A 37 -7.51 -17.20 -23.16
C VAL A 37 -8.14 -16.60 -21.91
N ARG A 38 -8.64 -17.41 -20.98
CA ARG A 38 -9.18 -16.90 -19.70
C ARG A 38 -8.11 -16.20 -18.86
N LEU A 39 -6.90 -16.75 -18.79
CA LEU A 39 -5.79 -16.13 -18.07
C LEU A 39 -5.37 -14.79 -18.68
N ILE A 40 -5.38 -14.68 -20.01
CA ILE A 40 -5.07 -13.43 -20.71
C ILE A 40 -6.23 -12.43 -20.62
N LEU A 41 -7.48 -12.87 -20.67
CA LEU A 41 -8.66 -12.01 -20.63
C LEU A 41 -8.92 -11.42 -19.23
N PHE A 42 -8.54 -12.14 -18.17
CA PHE A 42 -8.73 -11.71 -16.79
C PHE A 42 -8.17 -10.30 -16.49
N PRO A 43 -6.90 -9.97 -16.78
CA PRO A 43 -6.39 -8.61 -16.54
C PRO A 43 -7.17 -7.55 -17.31
N PHE A 44 -7.56 -7.80 -18.57
CA PHE A 44 -8.39 -6.85 -19.33
C PHE A 44 -9.78 -6.66 -18.71
N ALA A 45 -10.42 -7.73 -18.27
CA ALA A 45 -11.72 -7.66 -17.61
C ALA A 45 -11.66 -6.85 -16.31
N VAL A 46 -10.60 -7.03 -15.51
CA VAL A 46 -10.37 -6.23 -14.30
C VAL A 46 -10.14 -4.76 -14.66
N CYS A 47 -9.32 -4.46 -15.68
CA CYS A 47 -9.12 -3.09 -16.14
C CYS A 47 -10.43 -2.42 -16.60
N LEU A 48 -11.26 -3.13 -17.37
CA LEU A 48 -12.57 -2.63 -17.80
C LEU A 48 -13.49 -2.37 -16.61
N LEU A 49 -13.51 -3.28 -15.63
CA LEU A 49 -14.28 -3.11 -14.40
C LEU A 49 -13.82 -1.86 -13.63
N LEU A 50 -12.52 -1.65 -13.48
CA LEU A 50 -11.97 -0.48 -12.81
C LEU A 50 -12.34 0.83 -13.54
N VAL A 51 -12.27 0.86 -14.88
CA VAL A 51 -12.67 2.03 -15.68
C VAL A 51 -14.16 2.32 -15.53
N LEU A 52 -15.02 1.29 -15.51
CA LEU A 52 -16.45 1.47 -15.26
C LEU A 52 -16.72 2.03 -13.86
N ILE A 53 -15.99 1.53 -12.84
CA ILE A 53 -16.10 2.04 -11.47
C ILE A 53 -15.64 3.51 -11.43
N GLN A 54 -14.52 3.86 -12.05
CA GLN A 54 -14.04 5.25 -12.13
C GLN A 54 -15.08 6.15 -12.79
N LYS A 55 -15.64 5.76 -13.94
CA LYS A 55 -16.72 6.50 -14.62
C LYS A 55 -17.94 6.72 -13.73
N LEU A 56 -18.34 5.70 -12.96
CA LEU A 56 -19.46 5.82 -12.03
C LEU A 56 -19.14 6.72 -10.85
N LEU A 57 -17.93 6.61 -10.30
CA LEU A 57 -17.46 7.48 -9.23
C LEU A 57 -17.37 8.92 -9.71
N ASP A 58 -16.74 9.20 -10.84
CA ASP A 58 -16.66 10.54 -11.43
C ASP A 58 -18.06 11.12 -11.65
N ASN A 59 -18.99 10.36 -12.24
CA ASN A 59 -20.36 10.83 -12.46
C ASN A 59 -21.16 11.04 -11.15
N GLN A 60 -20.79 10.39 -10.06
CA GLN A 60 -21.45 10.52 -8.76
C GLN A 60 -20.78 11.57 -7.86
N LEU A 61 -19.47 11.72 -7.97
CA LEU A 61 -18.63 12.68 -7.24
C LEU A 61 -18.56 14.03 -7.93
N ASP A 62 -18.88 14.13 -9.22
CA ASP A 62 -19.06 15.41 -9.93
C ASP A 62 -20.42 16.08 -9.61
N LYS A 63 -21.17 15.53 -8.64
CA LYS A 63 -22.34 16.21 -8.11
C LYS A 63 -21.89 17.39 -7.25
N ALA A 64 -22.62 18.50 -7.35
CA ALA A 64 -22.39 19.71 -6.58
C ALA A 64 -22.24 19.47 -5.06
N LYS A 65 -22.76 18.37 -4.50
CA LYS A 65 -22.58 17.99 -3.09
C LYS A 65 -21.12 17.64 -2.71
N TYR A 66 -20.31 17.17 -3.65
CA TYR A 66 -18.93 16.72 -3.39
C TYR A 66 -17.86 17.69 -3.94
N THR A 67 -18.30 18.82 -4.48
CA THR A 67 -17.43 19.92 -4.92
C THR A 67 -17.39 21.00 -3.84
N CYS A 68 -16.21 21.56 -3.56
CA CYS A 68 -16.11 22.73 -2.70
C CYS A 68 -16.78 23.93 -3.35
N GLY A 69 -17.41 24.77 -2.54
CA GLY A 69 -17.84 26.08 -2.98
C GLY A 69 -16.63 26.97 -3.27
N CYS A 70 -16.80 27.80 -4.29
CA CYS A 70 -15.81 28.75 -4.76
C CYS A 70 -16.46 30.11 -4.91
N THR A 71 -15.69 31.16 -4.64
CA THR A 71 -16.12 32.54 -4.83
C THR A 71 -15.18 33.26 -5.78
N CYS A 72 -15.73 34.24 -6.50
CA CYS A 72 -14.97 35.07 -7.42
C CYS A 72 -14.51 36.33 -6.70
N GLU A 73 -13.22 36.44 -6.41
CA GLU A 73 -12.66 37.62 -5.74
C GLU A 73 -12.49 38.79 -6.71
N ASN A 74 -12.16 38.49 -7.98
CA ASN A 74 -11.99 39.49 -9.04
C ASN A 74 -12.82 39.15 -10.29
N SER A 75 -13.72 40.07 -10.67
CA SER A 75 -14.44 40.02 -11.95
C SER A 75 -13.94 41.15 -12.87
N GLN A 76 -13.52 40.80 -14.09
CA GLN A 76 -13.12 41.77 -15.11
C GLN A 76 -14.25 41.90 -16.13
N GLY A 77 -15.12 42.90 -15.93
CA GLY A 77 -16.27 43.14 -16.80
C GLY A 77 -17.40 42.12 -16.64
N GLU A 78 -18.49 42.31 -17.41
CA GLU A 78 -19.76 41.57 -17.31
C GLU A 78 -19.57 40.04 -17.40
N GLY A 79 -19.40 39.40 -16.24
CA GLY A 79 -19.60 37.96 -16.03
C GLY A 79 -18.36 37.05 -16.09
N GLN A 80 -17.14 37.56 -16.29
CA GLN A 80 -15.93 36.72 -16.27
C GLN A 80 -15.16 36.83 -14.96
N CYS A 81 -15.17 35.72 -14.21
CA CYS A 81 -14.37 35.49 -13.02
C CYS A 81 -12.92 35.20 -13.42
N VAL A 82 -11.99 36.09 -13.02
CA VAL A 82 -10.56 35.94 -13.36
C VAL A 82 -9.82 35.19 -12.26
N GLU A 83 -10.26 35.35 -11.01
CA GLU A 83 -9.64 34.73 -9.84
C GLU A 83 -10.74 34.08 -8.99
N GLU A 84 -10.80 32.76 -9.07
CA GLU A 84 -11.70 31.91 -8.31
C GLU A 84 -10.95 31.33 -7.12
N VAL A 85 -11.40 31.67 -5.92
CA VAL A 85 -10.86 31.15 -4.67
C VAL A 85 -11.83 30.11 -4.13
N CYS A 86 -11.38 28.86 -4.08
CA CYS A 86 -12.15 27.73 -3.56
C CYS A 86 -11.72 27.41 -2.14
N GLY A 87 -12.68 27.17 -1.25
CA GLY A 87 -12.37 26.90 0.15
C GLY A 87 -13.55 26.38 0.96
N ILE A 88 -13.25 25.81 2.13
CA ILE A 88 -14.27 25.38 3.10
C ILE A 88 -15.16 26.53 3.57
N GLU A 89 -14.65 27.77 3.55
CA GLU A 89 -15.37 28.97 3.98
C GLU A 89 -16.54 29.33 3.05
N TYR A 90 -16.49 28.86 1.80
CA TYR A 90 -17.48 29.13 0.77
C TYR A 90 -18.36 27.91 0.47
N SER A 91 -18.24 26.83 1.27
CA SER A 91 -18.89 25.54 1.06
C SER A 91 -20.03 25.29 2.06
N ASP A 92 -21.08 24.56 1.65
CA ASP A 92 -22.16 24.11 2.53
C ASP A 92 -21.70 22.98 3.49
N LEU A 93 -22.42 22.75 4.58
CA LEU A 93 -22.11 21.70 5.59
C LEU A 93 -21.92 20.30 4.97
N ASP A 94 -22.63 20.00 3.89
CA ASP A 94 -22.52 18.75 3.15
C ASP A 94 -21.25 18.67 2.28
N GLN A 95 -20.75 19.81 1.78
CA GLN A 95 -19.60 19.92 0.87
C GLN A 95 -18.27 20.00 1.63
N VAL A 96 -18.25 20.65 2.80
CA VAL A 96 -17.03 20.90 3.61
C VAL A 96 -16.23 19.63 3.88
N SER A 97 -16.90 18.49 4.06
CA SER A 97 -16.26 17.19 4.33
C SER A 97 -15.38 16.65 3.19
N THR A 98 -15.59 17.14 1.96
CA THR A 98 -14.87 16.65 0.76
C THR A 98 -13.73 17.60 0.34
N CYS A 99 -13.58 18.73 1.03
CA CYS A 99 -12.62 19.76 0.64
C CYS A 99 -11.18 19.44 1.03
N SER A 100 -10.26 19.74 0.10
CA SER A 100 -8.82 19.65 0.36
C SER A 100 -8.40 20.76 1.31
N VAL A 101 -7.66 20.40 2.37
CA VAL A 101 -7.05 21.37 3.29
C VAL A 101 -5.66 21.71 2.74
N PRO A 102 -5.41 22.94 2.25
CA PRO A 102 -4.18 23.27 1.54
C PRO A 102 -2.93 23.20 2.43
N THR A 103 -3.09 23.41 3.74
CA THR A 103 -2.00 23.31 4.71
C THR A 103 -2.45 22.47 5.90
N PRO A 104 -2.19 21.14 5.91
CA PRO A 104 -2.51 20.31 7.06
C PRO A 104 -1.63 20.73 8.25
N PRO A 105 -2.16 20.75 9.49
CA PRO A 105 -1.34 21.00 10.66
C PRO A 105 -0.31 19.88 10.80
N GLU A 106 0.95 20.25 11.03
CA GLU A 106 1.99 19.27 11.33
C GLU A 106 1.64 18.56 12.64
N TRP A 107 1.44 17.24 12.58
CA TRP A 107 1.27 16.46 13.80
C TRP A 107 2.60 16.38 14.52
N ALA A 108 2.60 16.79 15.79
CA ALA A 108 3.73 16.56 16.67
C ALA A 108 4.09 15.06 16.67
N PRO A 109 5.38 14.69 16.78
CA PRO A 109 5.79 13.30 16.81
C PRO A 109 5.09 12.58 17.97
N LEU A 110 4.13 11.71 17.65
CA LEU A 110 3.43 10.89 18.64
C LEU A 110 4.29 9.67 18.98
N MET A 111 4.97 9.72 20.12
CA MET A 111 5.65 8.54 20.67
C MET A 111 4.62 7.65 21.38
N GLN A 112 4.31 6.49 20.78
CA GLN A 112 3.41 5.53 21.41
C GLN A 112 4.11 4.83 22.58
N PHE A 113 3.50 4.92 23.77
CA PHE A 113 3.99 4.24 24.95
C PHE A 113 3.16 3.00 25.27
N PRO A 114 3.80 1.87 25.65
CA PRO A 114 3.07 0.68 26.07
C PRO A 114 2.29 0.94 27.36
N ALA A 115 1.11 0.30 27.46
CA ALA A 115 0.30 0.31 28.66
C ALA A 115 1.08 -0.26 29.86
N PRO A 116 0.80 0.16 31.11
CA PRO A 116 1.61 -0.20 32.28
C PRO A 116 1.90 -1.70 32.46
N LYS A 117 0.93 -2.56 32.12
CA LYS A 117 1.06 -4.03 32.16
C LYS A 117 2.08 -4.62 31.16
N TYR A 118 2.42 -3.89 30.11
CA TYR A 118 3.34 -4.30 29.04
C TYR A 118 4.68 -3.54 29.07
N ARG A 119 4.91 -2.68 30.07
CA ARG A 119 6.18 -1.95 30.21
C ARG A 119 7.31 -2.91 30.60
N ALA A 120 8.53 -2.55 30.20
CA ALA A 120 9.72 -3.33 30.52
C ALA A 120 9.97 -3.34 32.03
N VAL A 121 10.25 -4.53 32.56
CA VAL A 121 10.55 -4.77 33.98
C VAL A 121 11.74 -5.71 34.07
N ARG A 122 12.39 -5.72 35.23
CA ARG A 122 13.50 -6.61 35.51
C ARG A 122 13.03 -8.06 35.45
N THR A 123 13.74 -8.88 34.69
CA THR A 123 13.51 -10.32 34.53
C THR A 123 14.84 -11.06 34.52
N GLU A 124 14.83 -12.39 34.64
CA GLU A 124 16.06 -13.21 34.59
C GLU A 124 16.87 -12.99 33.29
N PHE A 125 16.20 -12.68 32.17
CA PHE A 125 16.82 -12.40 30.88
C PHE A 125 17.23 -10.92 30.69
N LEU A 126 16.69 -10.02 31.51
CA LEU A 126 16.97 -8.58 31.52
C LEU A 126 17.28 -8.14 32.95
N PRO A 127 18.45 -8.49 33.50
CA PRO A 127 18.77 -8.29 34.91
C PRO A 127 19.18 -6.86 35.26
N ASN A 128 19.14 -5.92 34.31
CA ASN A 128 19.61 -4.54 34.49
C ASN A 128 18.86 -3.84 35.65
N SER A 129 19.60 -3.12 36.50
CA SER A 129 19.09 -2.36 37.64
C SER A 129 18.23 -1.18 37.23
N ASP A 130 18.39 -0.69 36.00
CA ASP A 130 17.63 0.45 35.48
C ASP A 130 16.15 0.11 35.21
N PHE A 131 15.79 -1.19 35.20
CA PHE A 131 14.41 -1.62 35.04
C PHE A 131 13.69 -1.76 36.39
N PRO A 132 12.41 -1.35 36.46
CA PRO A 132 11.60 -1.52 37.66
C PRO A 132 11.28 -2.99 37.93
N ASN A 133 10.96 -3.32 39.19
CA ASN A 133 10.58 -4.67 39.60
C ASN A 133 9.26 -5.10 38.93
N SER A 134 9.13 -6.39 38.57
CA SER A 134 7.93 -6.97 37.93
C SER A 134 6.63 -6.73 38.71
N SER A 135 6.70 -6.54 40.03
CA SER A 135 5.57 -6.19 40.90
C SER A 135 4.80 -4.94 40.43
N CYS A 136 5.47 -3.97 39.77
CA CYS A 136 4.81 -2.75 39.29
C CYS A 136 3.76 -3.01 38.20
N ARG A 137 3.81 -4.15 37.49
CA ARG A 137 2.83 -4.50 36.45
C ARG A 137 1.47 -4.78 37.05
N THR A 138 1.46 -5.44 38.21
CA THR A 138 0.24 -5.77 38.96
C THR A 138 -0.41 -4.51 39.52
N GLY A 139 0.42 -3.55 39.99
CA GLY A 139 -0.04 -2.26 40.51
C GLY A 139 -0.33 -1.20 39.44
N GLY A 140 -0.06 -1.47 38.16
CA GLY A 140 -0.25 -0.50 37.07
C GLY A 140 0.64 0.74 37.14
N SER A 141 1.67 0.72 37.99
CA SER A 141 2.50 1.88 38.34
C SER A 141 3.88 1.87 37.68
N CYS A 142 4.17 0.93 36.78
CA CYS A 142 5.48 0.86 36.13
C CYS A 142 5.78 2.14 35.34
N PRO A 143 6.92 2.81 35.57
CA PRO A 143 7.34 3.94 34.74
C PRO A 143 7.69 3.48 33.31
N VAL A 144 7.67 4.42 32.37
CA VAL A 144 8.20 4.19 31.02
C VAL A 144 9.72 4.20 31.10
N THR A 145 10.38 3.21 30.50
CA THR A 145 11.83 3.17 30.34
C THR A 145 12.17 3.20 28.86
N MET A 146 13.10 4.07 28.48
CA MET A 146 13.58 4.22 27.10
C MET A 146 15.10 4.14 27.10
N PHE A 147 15.67 3.38 26.15
CA PHE A 147 17.12 3.30 26.00
C PHE A 147 17.58 4.27 24.94
N PHE A 148 18.50 5.15 25.34
CA PHE A 148 19.25 5.97 24.42
C PHE A 148 20.57 5.29 24.13
N THR A 149 20.78 4.90 22.87
CA THR A 149 22.06 4.39 22.39
C THR A 149 22.77 5.52 21.63
N GLY A 150 23.98 5.87 22.05
CA GLY A 150 24.73 6.96 21.45
C GLY A 150 26.17 6.99 21.95
N ASN A 151 27.10 7.42 21.10
CA ASN A 151 28.51 7.51 21.48
C ASN A 151 28.75 8.58 22.55
N ASN A 152 27.86 9.57 22.63
CA ASN A 152 27.92 10.63 23.62
C ASN A 152 26.99 10.33 24.81
N GLN A 153 27.54 9.68 25.84
CA GLN A 153 26.79 9.26 27.03
C GLN A 153 26.23 10.45 27.84
N SER A 154 26.82 11.65 27.70
CA SER A 154 26.36 12.83 28.44
C SER A 154 24.95 13.26 28.02
N LEU A 155 24.55 13.00 26.77
CA LEU A 155 23.21 13.31 26.27
C LEU A 155 22.14 12.38 26.88
N GLY A 156 22.47 11.12 27.11
CA GLY A 156 21.55 10.17 27.75
C GLY A 156 21.32 10.45 29.24
N GLN A 157 22.28 11.11 29.90
CA GLN A 157 22.18 11.48 31.32
C GLN A 157 21.40 12.78 31.52
N SER A 158 21.48 13.73 30.57
CA SER A 158 20.75 15.01 30.66
C SER A 158 19.24 14.89 30.44
N GLU A 159 18.79 13.85 29.74
CA GLU A 159 17.38 13.63 29.36
C GLU A 159 16.56 12.88 30.43
N ASN A 160 17.16 12.47 31.56
CA ASN A 160 16.46 11.75 32.63
C ASN A 160 15.55 12.66 33.51
N LEU A 161 15.27 13.89 33.08
CA LEU A 161 14.58 14.92 33.87
C LEU A 161 13.50 15.72 33.09
N LEU A 162 13.00 15.25 31.94
CA LEU A 162 11.90 15.98 31.28
C LEU A 162 10.93 15.06 30.54
N LEU A 163 10.14 14.32 31.32
CA LEU A 163 8.81 13.85 30.90
C LEU A 163 7.83 14.17 32.04
N ILE A 164 7.50 15.46 32.18
CA ILE A 164 6.22 15.91 32.77
C ILE A 164 5.33 16.26 31.59
#